data_AF-A0A382E6Y6-F1
#
_entry.id   AF-A0A382E6Y6-F1
#
_cell.length_a   1.000
_cell.length_b   1.000
_cell.length_c   1.000
_cell.angle_alpha   90.00
_cell.angle_beta   90.00
_cell.angle_gamma   90.00
#
_symmetry.space_group_name_H-M   'P 1'
#
loop_
_entity.id
_entity.type
_entity.pdbx_description
1 polymer ?
#
loop_
_entity_poly.entity_id
_entity_poly.type
_entity_poly.pdbx_seq_one_letter_code
_entity_poly.pdbx_strand_id
1 'polypeptide(L)'
;MSAIITEKFRVHNATQFYESFSEAAKNTYYLFIGKSNAYTTGTTGGTDASPPTPADDVGSEFYYWDDMLAAKLIASGDVTYAIPRRDFANGTIYDMYEHDISSSNTTTSGATNIYDSSFYFMTDAYKVYKVLDNNGGTAWSGSAPTATGNDPFASGGYVIQYMYTLTSSEIEKFLTTDFQPLSTDTTVSAAATDGAIDSFIVSSAGSGQTDGTYYAAVYGDGTSQGTSSGAIISIVVSSGVIVSFGLTAGTDSTVHAAGAAYTFGTVVLTAGYTFSDTALTSASNLGGTEGTISVIIGPKGGHGYDAIEELGGHYVMMNTTLTQAEGDDITVANDFRRVGLVVDPYDFGTTTVATESTRRQTKALHLTSVSGSFDGDEKISQASTGAIGKVVEFDSSLNILYYTQERFGDYGTATATGAFVAFSGANVVTGATSAATGLPDATSDSAVTLAGGSSITFADGYANEEMQPDSGEIIYIENRKPISRSSDQTEDIKLI
;
A
#
# COMPACT_ATOMS: atom_id res chain seq x y z
N MET A 1 -13.73 -29.74 -6.94
CA MET A 1 -13.70 -29.03 -5.64
C MET A 1 -13.58 -27.55 -5.97
N SER A 2 -14.41 -26.69 -5.38
CA SER A 2 -14.37 -25.23 -5.58
C SER A 2 -14.04 -24.57 -4.25
N ALA A 3 -13.12 -23.61 -4.25
CA ALA A 3 -12.69 -22.83 -3.09
C ALA A 3 -12.26 -21.43 -3.53
N ILE A 4 -12.38 -20.45 -2.64
CA ILE A 4 -11.94 -19.07 -2.86
C ILE A 4 -11.16 -18.58 -1.63
N ILE A 5 -10.22 -17.66 -1.83
CA ILE A 5 -9.66 -16.86 -0.75
C ILE A 5 -10.56 -15.63 -0.62
N THR A 6 -11.29 -15.53 0.49
CA THR A 6 -12.22 -14.41 0.71
C THR A 6 -11.44 -13.12 0.94
N GLU A 7 -12.03 -11.98 0.57
CA GLU A 7 -11.44 -10.66 0.84
C GLU A 7 -11.07 -10.48 2.32
N LYS A 8 -11.92 -10.92 3.25
CA LYS A 8 -11.66 -10.86 4.70
C LYS A 8 -10.37 -11.58 5.11
N PHE A 9 -9.97 -12.64 4.40
CA PHE A 9 -8.70 -13.32 4.68
C PHE A 9 -7.52 -12.46 4.25
N ARG A 10 -7.65 -11.77 3.11
CA ARG A 10 -6.62 -10.85 2.60
C ARG A 10 -6.48 -9.64 3.52
N VAL A 11 -7.60 -9.03 3.92
CA VAL A 11 -7.62 -7.93 4.91
C VAL A 11 -7.04 -8.39 6.25
N HIS A 12 -7.40 -9.58 6.74
CA HIS A 12 -6.83 -10.10 7.99
C HIS A 12 -5.30 -10.20 7.95
N ASN A 13 -4.73 -10.75 6.87
CA ASN A 13 -3.27 -10.83 6.72
C ASN A 13 -2.64 -9.44 6.61
N ALA A 14 -3.26 -8.52 5.86
CA ALA A 14 -2.81 -7.14 5.76
C ALA A 14 -2.83 -6.43 7.12
N THR A 15 -3.87 -6.66 7.94
CA THR A 15 -3.96 -6.12 9.30
C THR A 15 -2.87 -6.65 10.20
N GLN A 16 -2.57 -7.96 10.15
CA GLN A 16 -1.45 -8.50 10.94
C GLN A 16 -0.11 -7.87 10.53
N PHE A 17 0.12 -7.65 9.24
CA PHE A 17 1.33 -6.99 8.76
C PHE A 17 1.36 -5.49 9.09
N TYR A 18 0.23 -4.79 9.08
CA TYR A 18 0.16 -3.39 9.49
C TYR A 18 0.39 -3.23 11.00
N GLU A 19 -0.21 -4.09 11.81
CA GLU A 19 -0.11 -4.05 13.27
C GLU A 19 1.30 -4.38 13.78
N SER A 20 2.06 -5.23 13.06
CA SER A 20 3.42 -5.60 13.46
C SER A 20 4.41 -4.42 13.54
N PHE A 21 4.10 -3.27 12.93
CA PHE A 21 4.90 -2.04 13.05
C PHE A 21 4.67 -1.28 14.36
N SER A 22 3.55 -1.52 15.05
CA SER A 22 3.09 -0.68 16.17
C SER A 22 2.63 -1.44 17.42
N GLU A 23 2.50 -2.77 17.35
CA GLU A 23 2.11 -3.59 18.49
C GLU A 23 3.15 -3.57 19.62
N ALA A 24 2.74 -4.04 20.81
CA ALA A 24 3.59 -3.99 22.00
C ALA A 24 4.91 -4.77 21.86
N ALA A 25 4.88 -5.87 21.09
CA ALA A 25 6.05 -6.66 20.71
C ALA A 25 6.28 -6.53 19.19
N LYS A 26 6.38 -5.28 18.71
CA LYS A 26 6.55 -4.98 17.29
C LYS A 26 7.81 -5.62 16.70
N ASN A 27 7.71 -5.95 15.41
CA ASN A 27 8.86 -6.19 14.56
C ASN A 27 9.50 -4.85 14.16
N THR A 28 10.79 -4.89 13.88
CA THR A 28 11.54 -3.77 13.33
C THR A 28 11.76 -3.99 11.84
N TYR A 29 11.29 -3.04 11.02
CA TYR A 29 11.41 -3.09 9.58
C TYR A 29 12.40 -2.04 9.07
N TYR A 30 13.37 -2.45 8.28
CA TYR A 30 14.27 -1.55 7.58
C TYR A 30 14.10 -1.67 6.07
N LEU A 31 13.91 -0.53 5.41
CA LEU A 31 14.14 -0.43 3.98
C LEU A 31 15.65 -0.33 3.77
N PHE A 32 16.23 -1.22 2.97
CA PHE A 32 17.63 -1.12 2.60
C PHE A 32 17.81 -0.80 1.13
N ILE A 33 18.92 -0.12 0.84
CA ILE A 33 19.43 0.05 -0.52
C ILE A 33 20.72 -0.74 -0.67
N GLY A 34 20.92 -1.26 -1.88
CA GLY A 34 22.05 -2.11 -2.17
C GLY A 34 22.55 -1.95 -3.59
N LYS A 35 23.67 -2.62 -3.84
CA LYS A 35 24.27 -2.82 -5.16
C LYS A 35 24.71 -1.53 -5.84
N SER A 36 25.89 -1.03 -5.45
CA SER A 36 26.55 0.08 -6.14
C SER A 36 27.15 -0.33 -7.48
N ASN A 37 27.58 -1.59 -7.62
CA ASN A 37 28.18 -2.09 -8.85
C ASN A 37 27.10 -2.45 -9.90
N ALA A 38 27.42 -2.22 -11.18
CA ALA A 38 26.57 -2.60 -12.31
C ALA A 38 26.18 -4.09 -12.30
N TYR A 39 24.97 -4.39 -12.80
CA TYR A 39 24.58 -5.77 -13.06
C TYR A 39 25.46 -6.37 -14.16
N THR A 40 26.04 -7.55 -13.90
CA THR A 40 26.83 -8.28 -14.89
C THR A 40 26.40 -9.73 -14.98
N THR A 41 26.64 -10.35 -16.15
CA THR A 41 26.38 -11.77 -16.37
C THR A 41 27.21 -12.69 -15.48
N GLY A 42 28.37 -12.23 -14.99
CA GLY A 42 29.25 -13.00 -14.11
C GLY A 42 28.96 -12.88 -12.62
N THR A 43 28.05 -11.97 -12.22
CA THR A 43 27.64 -11.77 -10.83
C THR A 43 26.16 -12.09 -10.65
N THR A 44 25.32 -11.07 -10.73
CA THR A 44 23.88 -11.11 -10.46
C THR A 44 23.03 -11.49 -11.67
N GLY A 45 23.63 -11.66 -12.85
CA GLY A 45 22.89 -11.75 -14.10
C GLY A 45 22.33 -10.40 -14.57
N GLY A 46 21.81 -10.36 -15.79
CA GLY A 46 21.20 -9.16 -16.37
C GLY A 46 22.19 -8.03 -16.69
N THR A 47 21.66 -6.83 -16.84
CA THR A 47 22.38 -5.57 -17.11
C THR A 47 21.64 -4.39 -16.49
N ASP A 48 22.27 -3.23 -16.35
CA ASP A 48 21.58 -2.02 -15.87
C ASP A 48 20.40 -1.57 -16.77
N ALA A 49 20.41 -1.96 -18.04
CA ALA A 49 19.29 -1.70 -18.96
C ALA A 49 18.12 -2.69 -18.76
N SER A 50 18.41 -3.88 -18.25
CA SER A 50 17.47 -4.96 -17.99
C SER A 50 17.89 -5.68 -16.70
N PRO A 51 17.54 -5.10 -15.53
CA PRO A 51 17.88 -5.69 -14.23
C PRO A 51 17.38 -7.14 -14.14
N PRO A 52 18.11 -8.04 -13.47
CA PRO A 52 17.70 -9.42 -13.31
C PRO A 52 16.45 -9.52 -12.42
N THR A 53 15.57 -10.46 -12.74
CA THR A 53 14.46 -10.81 -11.84
C THR A 53 15.02 -11.32 -10.51
N PRO A 54 14.56 -10.80 -9.35
CA PRO A 54 14.92 -11.35 -8.05
C PRO A 54 14.61 -12.85 -7.97
N ALA A 55 15.43 -13.60 -7.25
CA ALA A 55 15.25 -15.03 -7.05
C ALA A 55 14.74 -15.28 -5.63
N ASP A 56 13.74 -16.15 -5.51
CA ASP A 56 13.23 -16.65 -4.24
C ASP A 56 13.98 -17.95 -3.88
N ASP A 57 15.14 -17.78 -3.29
CA ASP A 57 15.99 -18.89 -2.85
C ASP A 57 16.89 -18.49 -1.67
N VAL A 58 17.26 -19.49 -0.87
CA VAL A 58 18.07 -19.32 0.35
C VAL A 58 19.48 -18.81 0.03
N GLY A 59 20.01 -19.09 -1.16
CA GLY A 59 21.35 -18.68 -1.56
C GLY A 59 21.43 -17.18 -1.83
N SER A 60 20.44 -16.64 -2.54
CA SER A 60 20.38 -15.24 -2.97
C SER A 60 20.33 -14.25 -1.79
N GLU A 61 19.71 -14.63 -0.67
CA GLU A 61 19.62 -13.79 0.53
C GLU A 61 21.00 -13.35 1.05
N PHE A 62 21.97 -14.27 1.07
CA PHE A 62 23.34 -13.99 1.47
C PHE A 62 24.02 -12.93 0.59
N TYR A 63 23.73 -12.94 -0.71
CA TYR A 63 24.30 -11.97 -1.64
C TYR A 63 23.66 -10.58 -1.50
N TYR A 64 22.44 -10.50 -0.98
CA TYR A 64 21.76 -9.24 -0.72
C TYR A 64 22.35 -8.53 0.50
N TRP A 65 22.79 -9.29 1.51
CA TRP A 65 23.57 -8.76 2.62
C TRP A 65 24.95 -8.26 2.18
N ASP A 66 25.66 -9.04 1.36
CA ASP A 66 27.02 -8.69 0.95
C ASP A 66 27.11 -7.36 0.14
N ASP A 67 26.05 -7.00 -0.60
CA ASP A 67 26.00 -5.78 -1.41
C ASP A 67 25.09 -4.67 -0.85
N MET A 68 24.57 -4.85 0.37
CA MET A 68 23.80 -3.82 1.07
C MET A 68 24.69 -2.60 1.36
N LEU A 69 24.18 -1.40 1.08
CA LEU A 69 24.93 -0.15 1.27
C LEU A 69 24.53 0.54 2.57
N ALA A 70 23.22 0.63 2.80
CA ALA A 70 22.64 1.23 3.98
C ALA A 70 21.19 0.79 4.16
N ALA A 71 20.65 1.00 5.36
CA ALA A 71 19.27 0.73 5.69
C ALA A 71 18.66 1.87 6.51
N LYS A 72 17.34 2.09 6.35
CA LYS A 72 16.56 3.09 7.07
C LYS A 72 15.35 2.45 7.72
N LEU A 73 15.13 2.76 9.00
CA LEU A 73 14.02 2.26 9.79
C LEU A 73 12.69 2.81 9.24
N ILE A 74 11.71 1.93 9.05
CA ILE A 74 10.34 2.31 8.68
C ILE A 74 9.54 2.52 9.96
N ALA A 75 9.12 3.76 10.20
CA ALA A 75 8.27 4.08 11.33
C ALA A 75 6.82 3.69 11.07
N SER A 76 6.05 3.40 12.12
CA SER A 76 4.62 3.09 12.00
C SER A 76 3.79 4.21 11.37
N GLY A 77 4.25 5.47 11.48
CA GLY A 77 3.64 6.64 10.83
C GLY A 77 3.97 6.77 9.33
N ASP A 78 4.78 5.86 8.80
CA ASP A 78 5.14 5.74 7.38
C ASP A 78 4.56 4.45 6.77
N VAL A 79 3.49 3.91 7.38
CA VAL A 79 2.74 2.76 6.88
C VAL A 79 1.25 3.09 6.84
N THR A 80 0.55 2.65 5.79
CA THR A 80 -0.91 2.84 5.63
C THR A 80 -1.54 1.66 4.89
N TYR A 81 -2.83 1.43 5.11
CA TYR A 81 -3.61 0.63 4.16
C TYR A 81 -3.73 1.38 2.83
N ALA A 82 -3.82 0.62 1.74
CA ALA A 82 -3.98 1.15 0.40
C ALA A 82 -5.01 0.36 -0.41
N ILE A 83 -5.59 1.04 -1.40
CA ILE A 83 -6.49 0.47 -2.41
C ILE A 83 -6.10 0.97 -3.79
N PRO A 84 -6.46 0.26 -4.88
CA PRO A 84 -6.28 0.76 -6.23
C PRO A 84 -6.88 2.15 -6.40
N ARG A 85 -6.09 3.08 -6.94
CA ARG A 85 -6.53 4.44 -7.17
C ARG A 85 -7.55 4.47 -8.30
N ARG A 86 -8.70 5.09 -8.06
CA ARG A 86 -9.76 5.27 -9.06
C ARG A 86 -10.17 6.72 -9.11
N ASP A 87 -9.64 7.46 -10.07
CA ASP A 87 -9.95 8.89 -10.18
C ASP A 87 -11.34 9.13 -10.78
N PHE A 88 -11.99 10.18 -10.28
CA PHE A 88 -13.24 10.68 -10.82
C PHE A 88 -13.04 11.23 -12.23
N ALA A 89 -13.91 10.86 -13.17
CA ALA A 89 -14.00 11.46 -14.48
C ALA A 89 -15.46 11.54 -14.94
N ASN A 90 -15.88 12.72 -15.40
CA ASN A 90 -17.19 12.90 -16.00
C ASN A 90 -17.32 12.06 -17.28
N GLY A 91 -18.49 11.47 -17.51
CA GLY A 91 -18.71 10.56 -18.64
C GLY A 91 -18.27 9.11 -18.39
N THR A 92 -17.72 8.79 -17.21
CA THR A 92 -17.40 7.42 -16.80
C THR A 92 -18.65 6.71 -16.28
N ILE A 93 -18.76 5.41 -16.55
CA ILE A 93 -19.75 4.53 -15.91
C ILE A 93 -19.06 3.89 -14.70
N TYR A 94 -19.59 4.11 -13.51
CA TYR A 94 -19.13 3.46 -12.29
C TYR A 94 -20.04 2.29 -11.93
N ASP A 95 -19.49 1.28 -11.29
CA ASP A 95 -20.29 0.21 -10.68
C ASP A 95 -20.99 0.73 -9.43
N MET A 96 -22.07 0.07 -9.00
CA MET A 96 -22.66 0.32 -7.69
C MET A 96 -22.21 -0.74 -6.69
N TYR A 97 -22.30 -0.40 -5.42
CA TYR A 97 -22.25 -1.38 -4.37
C TYR A 97 -23.48 -2.28 -4.41
N GLU A 98 -23.24 -3.58 -4.41
CA GLU A 98 -24.27 -4.60 -4.31
C GLU A 98 -23.70 -5.76 -3.46
N HIS A 99 -24.48 -6.20 -2.48
CA HIS A 99 -24.00 -7.08 -1.41
C HIS A 99 -23.84 -8.55 -1.84
N ASP A 100 -24.36 -8.93 -3.01
CA ASP A 100 -24.39 -10.31 -3.51
C ASP A 100 -23.68 -10.49 -4.87
N ILE A 101 -22.78 -9.56 -5.23
CA ILE A 101 -21.93 -9.68 -6.42
C ILE A 101 -21.19 -11.03 -6.42
N SER A 102 -21.32 -11.75 -7.53
CA SER A 102 -20.86 -13.12 -7.70
C SER A 102 -20.70 -13.48 -9.18
N SER A 103 -20.31 -14.72 -9.48
CA SER A 103 -20.28 -15.21 -10.87
C SER A 103 -21.65 -15.27 -11.55
N SER A 104 -22.74 -15.23 -10.78
CA SER A 104 -24.13 -15.23 -11.27
C SER A 104 -24.81 -13.86 -11.21
N ASN A 105 -24.26 -12.92 -10.44
CA ASN A 105 -24.71 -11.54 -10.36
C ASN A 105 -23.50 -10.62 -10.51
N THR A 106 -23.21 -10.19 -11.74
CA THR A 106 -22.02 -9.37 -12.02
C THR A 106 -22.34 -7.89 -11.90
N THR A 107 -21.32 -7.09 -11.59
CA THR A 107 -21.46 -5.63 -11.64
C THR A 107 -21.77 -5.14 -13.06
N THR A 108 -22.08 -3.85 -13.22
CA THR A 108 -22.34 -3.24 -14.53
C THR A 108 -21.14 -3.36 -15.49
N SER A 109 -19.92 -3.29 -14.96
CA SER A 109 -18.68 -3.51 -15.70
C SER A 109 -18.35 -4.98 -15.97
N GLY A 110 -19.14 -5.92 -15.44
CA GLY A 110 -18.96 -7.36 -15.60
C GLY A 110 -18.04 -8.01 -14.57
N ALA A 111 -17.65 -7.30 -13.50
CA ALA A 111 -16.87 -7.89 -12.42
C ALA A 111 -17.71 -8.92 -11.65
N THR A 112 -17.11 -10.07 -11.34
CA THR A 112 -17.73 -11.15 -10.55
C THR A 112 -17.38 -11.05 -9.06
N ASN A 113 -16.59 -10.04 -8.70
CA ASN A 113 -16.15 -9.69 -7.36
C ASN A 113 -16.22 -8.17 -7.23
N ILE A 114 -16.86 -7.68 -6.17
CA ILE A 114 -17.06 -6.24 -5.97
C ILE A 114 -15.74 -5.49 -5.79
N TYR A 115 -14.71 -6.07 -5.17
CA TYR A 115 -13.44 -5.39 -4.91
C TYR A 115 -12.60 -5.16 -6.18
N ASP A 116 -12.90 -5.88 -7.27
CA ASP A 116 -12.29 -5.67 -8.59
C ASP A 116 -13.08 -4.63 -9.42
N SER A 117 -14.25 -4.20 -8.94
CA SER A 117 -15.16 -3.28 -9.62
C SER A 117 -14.87 -1.79 -9.32
N SER A 118 -15.59 -0.90 -9.99
CA SER A 118 -15.45 0.55 -9.91
C SER A 118 -16.46 1.23 -8.97
N PHE A 119 -16.85 0.57 -7.88
CA PHE A 119 -17.89 1.05 -6.95
C PHE A 119 -17.49 2.22 -6.04
N TYR A 120 -16.27 2.74 -6.18
CA TYR A 120 -15.79 3.95 -5.52
C TYR A 120 -14.90 4.75 -6.45
N PHE A 121 -14.71 6.03 -6.12
CA PHE A 121 -13.78 6.91 -6.80
C PHE A 121 -13.26 8.03 -5.89
N MET A 122 -12.12 8.60 -6.25
CA MET A 122 -11.50 9.77 -5.63
C MET A 122 -11.62 10.99 -6.55
N THR A 123 -12.03 12.13 -5.99
CA THR A 123 -12.10 13.41 -6.71
C THR A 123 -10.76 14.14 -6.70
N ASP A 124 -10.60 15.18 -7.55
CA ASP A 124 -9.43 16.07 -7.55
C ASP A 124 -9.22 16.82 -6.21
N ALA A 125 -10.27 16.88 -5.37
CA ALA A 125 -10.20 17.41 -4.01
C ALA A 125 -9.84 16.32 -2.97
N TYR A 126 -9.38 15.15 -3.41
CA TYR A 126 -8.99 13.98 -2.62
C TYR A 126 -10.09 13.43 -1.70
N LYS A 127 -11.35 13.67 -2.06
CA LYS A 127 -12.52 13.08 -1.40
C LYS A 127 -12.87 11.76 -2.06
N VAL A 128 -13.06 10.72 -1.26
CA VAL A 128 -13.43 9.38 -1.72
C VAL A 128 -14.91 9.14 -1.46
N TYR A 129 -15.61 8.68 -2.49
CA TYR A 129 -17.03 8.39 -2.45
C TYR A 129 -17.29 6.96 -2.88
N LYS A 130 -18.29 6.36 -2.25
CA LYS A 130 -18.85 5.05 -2.62
C LYS A 130 -20.14 5.26 -3.41
N VAL A 131 -20.34 4.44 -4.43
CA VAL A 131 -21.54 4.44 -5.26
C VAL A 131 -22.57 3.48 -4.69
N LEU A 132 -23.75 3.97 -4.35
CA LEU A 132 -24.88 3.16 -3.84
C LEU A 132 -25.92 2.86 -4.93
N ASP A 133 -26.03 3.76 -5.91
CA ASP A 133 -26.77 3.55 -7.16
C ASP A 133 -26.05 4.22 -8.32
N ASN A 134 -25.98 3.51 -9.44
CA ASN A 134 -25.28 3.93 -10.65
C ASN A 134 -26.21 4.32 -11.81
N ASN A 135 -27.46 4.65 -11.51
CA ASN A 135 -28.45 5.09 -12.48
C ASN A 135 -28.60 4.13 -13.66
N GLY A 136 -28.70 2.82 -13.35
CA GLY A 136 -28.85 1.76 -14.35
C GLY A 136 -27.67 1.65 -15.32
N GLY A 137 -26.46 1.98 -14.89
CA GLY A 137 -25.24 1.90 -15.71
C GLY A 137 -25.09 3.03 -16.73
N THR A 138 -25.74 4.16 -16.52
CA THR A 138 -25.54 5.36 -17.35
C THR A 138 -24.28 6.10 -16.95
N ALA A 139 -23.65 6.80 -17.90
CA ALA A 139 -22.45 7.58 -17.62
C ALA A 139 -22.75 8.75 -16.66
N TRP A 140 -21.85 9.00 -15.72
CA TRP A 140 -21.93 10.16 -14.82
C TRP A 140 -22.04 11.44 -15.63
N SER A 141 -22.96 12.34 -15.24
CA SER A 141 -23.22 13.60 -15.92
C SER A 141 -23.15 14.78 -14.97
N GLY A 142 -22.01 15.46 -14.92
CA GLY A 142 -21.84 16.68 -14.14
C GLY A 142 -20.45 16.84 -13.55
N SER A 143 -20.32 17.78 -12.62
CA SER A 143 -19.07 18.01 -11.88
C SER A 143 -18.83 16.93 -10.83
N ALA A 144 -17.59 16.86 -10.36
CA ALA A 144 -17.23 16.06 -9.20
C ALA A 144 -18.07 16.47 -7.96
N PRO A 145 -18.48 15.51 -7.11
CA PRO A 145 -19.20 15.80 -5.88
C PRO A 145 -18.32 16.50 -4.84
N THR A 146 -18.94 17.33 -4.00
CA THR A 146 -18.22 18.13 -2.98
C THR A 146 -18.74 17.93 -1.56
N ALA A 147 -19.89 17.29 -1.37
CA ALA A 147 -20.49 17.09 -0.05
C ALA A 147 -19.66 16.12 0.80
N THR A 148 -19.65 16.34 2.12
CA THR A 148 -18.95 15.49 3.10
C THR A 148 -19.90 15.11 4.25
N GLY A 149 -21.20 15.09 3.98
CA GLY A 149 -22.20 14.64 4.94
C GLY A 149 -22.20 13.12 5.04
N ASN A 150 -22.74 12.60 6.13
CA ASN A 150 -22.76 11.16 6.41
C ASN A 150 -23.83 10.43 5.60
N ASP A 151 -24.90 11.14 5.22
CA ASP A 151 -26.04 10.57 4.50
C ASP A 151 -25.76 10.45 2.99
N PRO A 152 -26.30 9.41 2.33
CA PRO A 152 -26.31 9.33 0.87
C PRO A 152 -26.95 10.55 0.20
N PHE A 153 -26.40 10.97 -0.94
CA PHE A 153 -26.92 12.10 -1.71
C PHE A 153 -26.83 11.85 -3.21
N ALA A 154 -27.68 12.56 -3.96
CA ALA A 154 -27.75 12.45 -5.41
C ALA A 154 -26.76 13.41 -6.07
N SER A 155 -25.97 12.90 -7.02
CA SER A 155 -25.03 13.72 -7.79
C SER A 155 -24.72 13.04 -9.11
N GLY A 156 -24.67 13.81 -10.21
CA GLY A 156 -24.29 13.28 -11.51
C GLY A 156 -25.21 12.21 -12.11
N GLY A 157 -26.44 12.08 -11.58
CA GLY A 157 -27.39 11.00 -11.87
C GLY A 157 -27.32 9.83 -10.90
N TYR A 158 -26.27 9.74 -10.08
CA TYR A 158 -25.99 8.64 -9.16
C TYR A 158 -26.50 8.95 -7.75
N VAL A 159 -26.61 7.92 -6.92
CA VAL A 159 -26.66 8.06 -5.45
C VAL A 159 -25.33 7.59 -4.87
N ILE A 160 -24.67 8.48 -4.13
CA ILE A 160 -23.34 8.24 -3.59
C ILE A 160 -23.27 8.60 -2.11
N GLN A 161 -22.30 8.04 -1.41
CA GLN A 161 -21.99 8.36 -0.02
C GLN A 161 -20.53 8.77 0.11
N TYR A 162 -20.29 9.79 0.93
CA TYR A 162 -18.94 10.21 1.30
C TYR A 162 -18.32 9.20 2.25
N MET A 163 -17.07 8.78 1.98
CA MET A 163 -16.35 7.81 2.81
C MET A 163 -15.29 8.49 3.68
N TYR A 164 -14.37 9.22 3.05
CA TYR A 164 -13.28 9.92 3.72
C TYR A 164 -12.61 10.95 2.79
N THR A 165 -11.66 11.72 3.31
CA THR A 165 -10.82 12.63 2.54
C THR A 165 -9.38 12.44 2.93
N LEU A 166 -8.49 12.35 1.94
CA LEU A 166 -7.07 12.25 2.20
C LEU A 166 -6.55 13.55 2.80
N THR A 167 -5.79 13.42 3.88
CA THR A 167 -5.03 14.52 4.45
C THR A 167 -3.85 14.88 3.56
N SER A 168 -3.33 16.11 3.68
CA SER A 168 -2.12 16.53 2.95
C SER A 168 -0.93 15.62 3.22
N SER A 169 -0.79 15.10 4.45
CA SER A 169 0.28 14.16 4.81
C SER A 169 0.12 12.81 4.13
N GLU A 170 -1.11 12.28 4.03
CA GLU A 170 -1.35 11.01 3.33
C GLU A 170 -1.09 11.16 1.82
N ILE A 171 -1.46 12.31 1.24
CA ILE A 171 -1.22 12.60 -0.18
C ILE A 171 0.27 12.63 -0.47
N GLU A 172 1.04 13.38 0.32
CA GLU A 172 2.49 13.51 0.14
C GLU A 172 3.18 12.14 0.29
N LYS A 173 2.87 11.42 1.38
CA LYS A 173 3.55 10.16 1.71
C LYS A 173 3.10 8.96 0.89
N PHE A 174 1.83 8.85 0.50
CA PHE A 174 1.26 7.57 0.07
C PHE A 174 0.48 7.61 -1.25
N LEU A 175 0.10 8.79 -1.77
CA LEU A 175 -0.59 8.81 -3.06
C LEU A 175 0.39 8.45 -4.18
N THR A 176 0.01 7.51 -5.05
CA THR A 176 0.75 7.12 -6.26
C THR A 176 -0.15 7.21 -7.49
N THR A 177 0.38 6.81 -8.66
CA THR A 177 -0.41 6.69 -9.89
C THR A 177 -1.46 5.59 -9.81
N ASP A 178 -1.15 4.49 -9.13
CA ASP A 178 -1.94 3.26 -9.18
C ASP A 178 -2.62 2.91 -7.85
N PHE A 179 -2.17 3.49 -6.74
CA PHE A 179 -2.69 3.25 -5.39
C PHE A 179 -2.94 4.56 -4.64
N GLN A 180 -3.97 4.55 -3.79
CA GLN A 180 -4.29 5.63 -2.86
C GLN A 180 -4.34 5.09 -1.42
N PRO A 181 -3.99 5.91 -0.41
CA PRO A 181 -4.15 5.53 0.98
C PRO A 181 -5.63 5.38 1.37
N LEU A 182 -5.86 4.55 2.36
CA LEU A 182 -7.18 4.24 2.90
C LEU A 182 -7.20 4.43 4.41
N SER A 183 -8.16 5.23 4.87
CA SER A 183 -8.42 5.48 6.27
C SER A 183 -9.93 5.56 6.53
N THR A 184 -10.33 5.26 7.77
CA THR A 184 -11.72 5.32 8.20
C THR A 184 -12.01 6.69 8.80
N ASP A 185 -12.96 7.43 8.22
CA ASP A 185 -13.42 8.69 8.80
C ASP A 185 -14.27 8.41 10.05
N THR A 186 -13.81 8.91 11.20
CA THR A 186 -14.48 8.66 12.49
C THR A 186 -15.90 9.21 12.59
N THR A 187 -16.25 10.23 11.80
CA THR A 187 -17.59 10.84 11.81
C THR A 187 -18.58 10.04 10.96
N VAL A 188 -18.11 9.52 9.82
CA VAL A 188 -18.89 8.60 8.98
C VAL A 188 -19.06 7.27 9.73
N SER A 189 -17.99 6.75 10.32
CA SER A 189 -18.02 5.49 11.08
C SER A 189 -19.00 5.52 12.26
N ALA A 190 -19.03 6.63 13.02
CA ALA A 190 -19.96 6.78 14.13
C ALA A 190 -21.43 6.96 13.71
N ALA A 191 -21.69 7.37 12.47
CA ALA A 191 -23.04 7.54 11.93
C ALA A 191 -23.56 6.29 11.20
N ALA A 192 -22.68 5.33 10.92
CA ALA A 192 -23.03 4.11 10.22
C ALA A 192 -24.06 3.28 11.00
N THR A 193 -25.02 2.70 10.28
CA THR A 193 -26.06 1.83 10.84
C THR A 193 -25.91 0.43 10.26
N ASP A 194 -25.66 -0.55 11.13
CA ASP A 194 -25.47 -1.95 10.75
C ASP A 194 -26.68 -2.49 9.98
N GLY A 195 -26.45 -3.07 8.80
CA GLY A 195 -27.48 -3.68 7.97
C GLY A 195 -28.64 -2.76 7.57
N ALA A 196 -28.41 -1.45 7.45
CA ALA A 196 -29.38 -0.52 6.89
C ALA A 196 -29.60 -0.79 5.39
N ILE A 197 -30.79 -0.48 4.89
CA ILE A 197 -31.13 -0.54 3.47
C ILE A 197 -31.06 0.87 2.91
N ASP A 198 -29.94 1.20 2.25
CA ASP A 198 -29.69 2.57 1.75
C ASP A 198 -29.93 2.70 0.24
N SER A 199 -30.02 1.59 -0.49
CA SER A 199 -30.44 1.57 -1.90
C SER A 199 -31.21 0.29 -2.25
N PHE A 200 -31.82 0.27 -3.43
CA PHE A 200 -32.47 -0.91 -4.00
C PHE A 200 -32.47 -0.85 -5.52
N ILE A 201 -32.62 -2.01 -6.15
CA ILE A 201 -32.71 -2.16 -7.60
C ILE A 201 -34.13 -2.57 -7.98
N VAL A 202 -34.71 -1.89 -8.97
CA VAL A 202 -35.96 -2.32 -9.61
C VAL A 202 -35.61 -3.27 -10.76
N SER A 203 -35.47 -4.56 -10.48
CA SER A 203 -35.06 -5.55 -11.50
C SER A 203 -36.14 -5.80 -12.58
N SER A 204 -37.40 -5.49 -12.25
CA SER A 204 -38.52 -5.48 -13.19
C SER A 204 -39.48 -4.37 -12.79
N ALA A 205 -39.77 -3.44 -13.70
CA ALA A 205 -40.65 -2.31 -13.43
C ALA A 205 -42.15 -2.70 -13.44
N GLY A 206 -42.49 -3.93 -13.81
CA GLY A 206 -43.88 -4.34 -14.02
C GLY A 206 -44.52 -3.66 -15.24
N SER A 207 -45.85 -3.76 -15.37
CA SER A 207 -46.60 -3.05 -16.41
C SER A 207 -48.09 -2.90 -16.09
N GLY A 208 -48.70 -1.81 -16.55
CA GLY A 208 -50.13 -1.55 -16.37
C GLY A 208 -50.54 -1.31 -14.91
N GLN A 209 -49.60 -0.90 -14.07
CA GLN A 209 -49.83 -0.55 -12.67
C GLN A 209 -50.57 0.80 -12.57
N THR A 210 -51.19 1.05 -11.42
CA THR A 210 -51.92 2.30 -11.17
C THR A 210 -50.96 3.37 -10.67
N ASP A 211 -50.86 4.48 -11.41
CA ASP A 211 -49.99 5.60 -11.05
C ASP A 211 -50.29 6.14 -9.64
N GLY A 212 -49.22 6.43 -8.89
CA GLY A 212 -49.33 6.90 -7.51
C GLY A 212 -48.09 6.57 -6.67
N THR A 213 -48.13 6.94 -5.40
CA THR A 213 -47.11 6.61 -4.41
C THR A 213 -47.66 5.56 -3.45
N TYR A 214 -46.89 4.49 -3.28
CA TYR A 214 -47.21 3.37 -2.40
C TYR A 214 -46.06 3.17 -1.42
N TYR A 215 -46.34 2.55 -0.28
CA TYR A 215 -45.35 2.16 0.71
C TYR A 215 -45.39 0.66 0.92
N ALA A 216 -44.22 0.04 1.03
CA ALA A 216 -44.08 -1.37 1.35
C ALA A 216 -43.03 -1.55 2.44
N ALA A 217 -43.35 -2.36 3.46
CA ALA A 217 -42.34 -2.78 4.42
C ALA A 217 -41.36 -3.75 3.76
N VAL A 218 -40.10 -3.69 4.20
CA VAL A 218 -39.13 -4.73 3.89
C VAL A 218 -39.27 -5.85 4.91
N TYR A 219 -39.54 -7.05 4.40
CA TYR A 219 -39.55 -8.26 5.20
C TYR A 219 -38.16 -8.89 5.30
N GLY A 220 -37.89 -9.74 6.28
CA GLY A 220 -36.59 -10.40 6.44
C GLY A 220 -36.24 -10.70 7.90
N ASP A 221 -35.04 -10.33 8.30
CA ASP A 221 -34.51 -10.49 9.67
C ASP A 221 -34.14 -9.18 10.37
N GLY A 222 -34.29 -8.05 9.69
CA GLY A 222 -34.03 -6.74 10.27
C GLY A 222 -34.92 -6.42 11.48
N THR A 223 -34.46 -5.46 12.27
CA THR A 223 -35.18 -4.98 13.45
C THR A 223 -36.56 -4.48 13.03
N SER A 224 -37.62 -5.04 13.64
CA SER A 224 -39.01 -4.69 13.34
C SER A 224 -39.41 -4.89 11.86
N GLN A 225 -38.80 -5.84 11.15
CA GLN A 225 -39.13 -6.16 9.74
C GLN A 225 -40.62 -6.38 9.52
N GLY A 226 -41.13 -5.97 8.36
CA GLY A 226 -42.56 -6.11 8.02
C GLY A 226 -43.49 -5.14 8.75
N THR A 227 -42.96 -4.19 9.53
CA THR A 227 -43.76 -3.20 10.29
C THR A 227 -43.37 -1.77 9.94
N SER A 228 -44.19 -0.80 10.34
CA SER A 228 -43.93 0.64 10.13
C SER A 228 -42.80 1.21 11.00
N SER A 229 -42.21 0.41 11.88
CA SER A 229 -40.99 0.75 12.64
C SER A 229 -39.73 0.07 12.08
N GLY A 230 -39.86 -0.75 11.03
CA GLY A 230 -38.73 -1.36 10.30
C GLY A 230 -38.38 -0.56 9.04
N ALA A 231 -37.71 -1.22 8.08
CA ALA A 231 -37.42 -0.59 6.79
C ALA A 231 -38.68 -0.49 5.91
N ILE A 232 -38.81 0.63 5.21
CA ILE A 232 -39.96 0.95 4.36
C ILE A 232 -39.44 1.55 3.04
N ILE A 233 -39.93 1.01 1.92
CA ILE A 233 -39.68 1.56 0.58
C ILE A 233 -40.90 2.37 0.15
N SER A 234 -40.66 3.59 -0.33
CA SER A 234 -41.64 4.41 -1.04
C SER A 234 -41.52 4.11 -2.53
N ILE A 235 -42.58 3.58 -3.11
CA ILE A 235 -42.65 3.12 -4.50
C ILE A 235 -43.46 4.13 -5.28
N VAL A 236 -42.84 4.76 -6.28
CA VAL A 236 -43.55 5.64 -7.21
C VAL A 236 -43.85 4.86 -8.48
N VAL A 237 -45.12 4.86 -8.88
CA VAL A 237 -45.58 4.33 -10.17
C VAL A 237 -45.96 5.51 -11.05
N SER A 238 -45.37 5.56 -12.25
CA SER A 238 -45.66 6.59 -13.25
C SER A 238 -45.72 5.95 -14.63
N SER A 239 -46.71 6.35 -15.44
CA SER A 239 -46.94 5.75 -16.76
C SER A 239 -47.14 4.23 -16.71
N GLY A 240 -47.69 3.72 -15.61
CA GLY A 240 -48.02 2.32 -15.40
C GLY A 240 -46.84 1.38 -15.11
N VAL A 241 -45.68 1.91 -14.74
CA VAL A 241 -44.48 1.15 -14.34
C VAL A 241 -43.85 1.74 -13.07
N ILE A 242 -43.13 0.92 -12.30
CA ILE A 242 -42.35 1.36 -11.14
C ILE A 242 -41.19 2.25 -11.61
N VAL A 243 -41.05 3.43 -11.02
CA VAL A 243 -39.91 4.32 -11.24
C VAL A 243 -38.70 3.78 -10.46
N SER A 244 -37.51 3.85 -11.07
CA SER A 244 -36.25 3.42 -10.45
C SER A 244 -35.96 4.13 -9.13
N PHE A 245 -34.98 3.60 -8.39
CA PHE A 245 -34.47 4.23 -7.19
C PHE A 245 -33.87 5.61 -7.48
N GLY A 246 -34.05 6.53 -6.53
CA GLY A 246 -33.47 7.86 -6.50
C GLY A 246 -33.71 8.47 -5.13
N LEU A 247 -33.56 9.80 -5.00
CA LEU A 247 -33.74 10.51 -3.72
C LEU A 247 -34.85 11.56 -3.76
N THR A 248 -35.52 11.77 -4.89
CA THR A 248 -36.57 12.80 -5.03
C THR A 248 -37.94 12.21 -4.68
N ALA A 249 -38.36 12.32 -3.42
CA ALA A 249 -39.65 11.80 -2.96
C ALA A 249 -40.82 12.28 -3.85
N GLY A 250 -41.67 11.33 -4.26
CA GLY A 250 -42.83 11.58 -5.14
C GLY A 250 -42.50 11.65 -6.64
N THR A 251 -41.22 11.67 -7.02
CA THR A 251 -40.76 11.51 -8.41
C THR A 251 -40.07 10.16 -8.58
N ASP A 252 -39.13 9.86 -7.69
CA ASP A 252 -38.37 8.61 -7.66
C ASP A 252 -38.99 7.65 -6.64
N SER A 253 -38.76 6.35 -6.84
CA SER A 253 -38.91 5.42 -5.72
C SER A 253 -37.74 5.63 -4.76
N THR A 254 -37.99 5.66 -3.45
CA THR A 254 -36.99 6.03 -2.43
C THR A 254 -37.03 5.08 -1.25
N VAL A 255 -35.93 5.01 -0.49
CA VAL A 255 -35.96 4.40 0.85
C VAL A 255 -36.63 5.41 1.79
N HIS A 256 -37.83 5.10 2.28
CA HIS A 256 -38.53 5.97 3.23
C HIS A 256 -37.95 5.82 4.65
N ALA A 257 -37.62 4.60 5.04
CA ALA A 257 -36.92 4.27 6.27
C ALA A 257 -35.95 3.12 5.99
N ALA A 258 -34.67 3.29 6.34
CA ALA A 258 -33.62 2.31 6.02
C ALA A 258 -33.66 1.07 6.94
N GLY A 259 -34.27 1.18 8.13
CA GLY A 259 -34.23 0.14 9.15
C GLY A 259 -32.83 -0.16 9.65
N ALA A 260 -32.66 -1.31 10.32
CA ALA A 260 -31.37 -1.73 10.86
C ALA A 260 -31.31 -3.26 11.02
N ALA A 261 -30.09 -3.79 11.05
CA ALA A 261 -29.72 -5.18 11.28
C ALA A 261 -30.29 -6.18 10.27
N TYR A 262 -30.56 -5.75 9.04
CA TYR A 262 -30.92 -6.69 7.97
C TYR A 262 -29.67 -7.47 7.52
N THR A 263 -29.81 -8.77 7.28
CA THR A 263 -28.83 -9.57 6.54
C THR A 263 -29.44 -10.20 5.29
N PHE A 264 -30.77 -10.26 5.21
CA PHE A 264 -31.51 -10.46 3.98
C PHE A 264 -32.84 -9.70 4.06
N GLY A 265 -33.35 -9.28 2.90
CA GLY A 265 -34.58 -8.49 2.82
C GLY A 265 -35.41 -8.82 1.59
N THR A 266 -36.73 -8.68 1.70
CA THR A 266 -37.66 -8.91 0.58
C THR A 266 -38.78 -7.89 0.61
N VAL A 267 -39.07 -7.28 -0.54
CA VAL A 267 -40.22 -6.40 -0.73
C VAL A 267 -41.33 -7.20 -1.42
N VAL A 268 -42.51 -7.21 -0.82
CA VAL A 268 -43.69 -7.91 -1.38
C VAL A 268 -44.63 -6.88 -1.98
N LEU A 269 -44.91 -7.00 -3.28
CA LEU A 269 -45.75 -6.04 -4.02
C LEU A 269 -47.19 -6.50 -4.22
N THR A 270 -47.49 -7.75 -3.86
CA THR A 270 -48.83 -8.33 -3.98
C THR A 270 -49.85 -7.63 -3.09
N ALA A 271 -51.12 -7.72 -3.49
CA ALA A 271 -52.23 -7.13 -2.77
C ALA A 271 -52.23 -7.45 -1.27
N GLY A 272 -52.39 -6.41 -0.44
CA GLY A 272 -52.34 -6.51 1.03
C GLY A 272 -50.95 -6.24 1.64
N TYR A 273 -49.90 -6.08 0.83
CA TYR A 273 -48.53 -5.76 1.29
C TYR A 273 -48.05 -4.37 0.87
N THR A 274 -48.87 -3.66 0.10
CA THR A 274 -48.62 -2.30 -0.36
C THR A 274 -49.69 -1.37 0.22
N PHE A 275 -49.29 -0.15 0.58
CA PHE A 275 -50.07 0.78 1.39
C PHE A 275 -50.04 2.19 0.81
N SER A 276 -51.06 3.00 1.07
CA SER A 276 -51.07 4.42 0.68
C SER A 276 -50.53 5.36 1.76
N ASP A 277 -50.18 4.84 2.93
CA ASP A 277 -49.62 5.58 4.06
C ASP A 277 -48.36 4.91 4.64
N THR A 278 -47.49 5.72 5.25
CA THR A 278 -46.23 5.28 5.87
C THR A 278 -46.43 4.50 7.17
N ALA A 279 -47.61 4.60 7.80
CA ALA A 279 -47.94 3.81 8.99
C ALA A 279 -48.32 2.35 8.63
N LEU A 280 -48.43 2.04 7.33
CA LEU A 280 -48.76 0.72 6.78
C LEU A 280 -50.14 0.22 7.26
N THR A 281 -51.13 1.12 7.30
CA THR A 281 -52.47 0.82 7.83
C THR A 281 -53.56 0.76 6.77
N SER A 282 -53.38 1.47 5.65
CA SER A 282 -54.35 1.57 4.54
C SER A 282 -53.82 0.80 3.33
N ALA A 283 -54.19 -0.48 3.23
CA ALA A 283 -53.78 -1.31 2.10
C ALA A 283 -54.24 -0.71 0.76
N SER A 284 -53.34 -0.68 -0.22
CA SER A 284 -53.54 -0.12 -1.54
C SER A 284 -52.77 -0.92 -2.57
N ASN A 285 -53.46 -1.52 -3.53
CA ASN A 285 -52.85 -2.44 -4.50
C ASN A 285 -52.33 -1.67 -5.72
N LEU A 286 -51.11 -2.00 -6.19
CA LEU A 286 -50.55 -1.42 -7.42
C LEU A 286 -51.36 -1.80 -8.67
N GLY A 287 -51.97 -2.98 -8.70
CA GLY A 287 -52.63 -3.53 -9.90
C GLY A 287 -51.65 -3.93 -10.99
N GLY A 288 -52.15 -4.34 -12.17
CA GLY A 288 -51.31 -4.70 -13.32
C GLY A 288 -50.44 -5.95 -13.12
N THR A 289 -49.36 -6.04 -13.90
CA THR A 289 -48.30 -7.05 -13.71
C THR A 289 -47.31 -6.53 -12.68
N GLU A 290 -47.02 -7.34 -11.67
CA GLU A 290 -46.12 -6.97 -10.58
C GLU A 290 -44.68 -6.78 -11.08
N GLY A 291 -44.02 -5.77 -10.53
CA GLY A 291 -42.57 -5.58 -10.66
C GLY A 291 -41.82 -6.39 -9.61
N THR A 292 -40.50 -6.23 -9.56
CA THR A 292 -39.63 -6.84 -8.55
C THR A 292 -38.63 -5.82 -8.06
N ILE A 293 -38.50 -5.73 -6.74
CA ILE A 293 -37.54 -4.85 -6.06
C ILE A 293 -36.58 -5.71 -5.24
N SER A 294 -35.29 -5.53 -5.48
CA SER A 294 -34.20 -6.16 -4.72
C SER A 294 -33.56 -5.10 -3.85
N VAL A 295 -33.66 -5.24 -2.52
CA VAL A 295 -33.03 -4.31 -1.59
C VAL A 295 -31.53 -4.55 -1.56
N ILE A 296 -30.75 -3.48 -1.45
CA ILE A 296 -29.31 -3.56 -1.22
C ILE A 296 -29.05 -3.26 0.25
N ILE A 297 -28.48 -4.25 0.93
CA ILE A 297 -28.19 -4.17 2.36
C ILE A 297 -26.75 -3.69 2.52
N GLY A 298 -26.55 -2.70 3.39
CA GLY A 298 -25.21 -2.20 3.71
C GLY A 298 -24.31 -3.28 4.35
N PRO A 299 -22.99 -3.02 4.40
CA PRO A 299 -22.05 -3.94 5.03
C PRO A 299 -22.30 -4.03 6.54
N LYS A 300 -21.64 -5.00 7.18
CA LYS A 300 -21.65 -5.10 8.65
C LYS A 300 -21.10 -3.82 9.28
N GLY A 301 -21.79 -3.31 10.29
CA GLY A 301 -21.52 -2.00 10.90
C GLY A 301 -22.12 -0.82 10.14
N GLY A 302 -22.49 -0.99 8.87
CA GLY A 302 -23.03 0.05 8.00
C GLY A 302 -21.96 0.70 7.13
N HIS A 303 -22.41 1.47 6.13
CA HIS A 303 -21.51 2.16 5.21
C HIS A 303 -20.60 3.16 5.93
N GLY A 304 -19.29 3.03 5.70
CA GLY A 304 -18.22 3.84 6.29
C GLY A 304 -17.86 3.48 7.73
N TYR A 305 -18.48 2.46 8.33
CA TYR A 305 -18.12 1.98 9.67
C TYR A 305 -16.65 1.56 9.74
N ASP A 306 -16.22 0.75 8.77
CA ASP A 306 -14.84 0.33 8.56
C ASP A 306 -14.54 0.43 7.06
N ALA A 307 -13.99 1.58 6.65
CA ALA A 307 -13.66 1.82 5.26
C ALA A 307 -12.55 0.88 4.75
N ILE A 308 -11.69 0.38 5.66
CA ILE A 308 -10.61 -0.56 5.34
C ILE A 308 -11.21 -1.88 4.87
N GLU A 309 -12.11 -2.47 5.65
CA GLU A 309 -12.78 -3.72 5.25
C GLU A 309 -13.72 -3.49 4.06
N GLU A 310 -14.49 -2.40 4.06
CA GLU A 310 -15.55 -2.15 3.09
C GLU A 310 -15.04 -1.85 1.67
N LEU A 311 -13.89 -1.18 1.54
CA LEU A 311 -13.30 -0.85 0.23
C LEU A 311 -12.25 -1.86 -0.24
N GLY A 312 -11.99 -2.92 0.53
CA GLY A 312 -11.02 -3.97 0.18
C GLY A 312 -9.57 -3.57 0.42
N GLY A 313 -9.28 -2.92 1.55
CA GLY A 313 -7.96 -2.46 1.98
C GLY A 313 -7.01 -3.58 2.39
N HIS A 314 -6.63 -4.46 1.44
CA HIS A 314 -5.70 -5.57 1.68
C HIS A 314 -4.27 -5.31 1.21
N TYR A 315 -3.96 -4.11 0.72
CA TYR A 315 -2.59 -3.68 0.44
C TYR A 315 -2.07 -2.83 1.60
N VAL A 316 -0.79 -2.96 1.90
CA VAL A 316 -0.11 -2.17 2.94
C VAL A 316 1.01 -1.41 2.28
N MET A 317 0.85 -0.09 2.20
CA MET A 317 1.87 0.77 1.63
C MET A 317 2.81 1.27 2.71
N MET A 318 4.11 1.13 2.46
CA MET A 318 5.19 1.68 3.28
C MET A 318 5.86 2.81 2.50
N ASN A 319 6.18 3.91 3.18
CA ASN A 319 6.94 5.02 2.62
C ASN A 319 8.31 5.14 3.28
N THR A 320 9.33 5.47 2.51
CA THR A 320 10.65 5.81 3.03
C THR A 320 11.28 6.86 2.15
N THR A 321 11.65 7.99 2.75
CA THR A 321 12.46 9.01 2.09
C THR A 321 13.93 8.80 2.42
N LEU A 322 14.83 8.89 1.46
CA LEU A 322 16.27 8.92 1.68
C LEU A 322 16.76 10.33 1.34
N THR A 323 17.13 11.11 2.36
CA THR A 323 17.51 12.50 2.17
C THR A 323 19.00 12.66 2.33
N GLN A 324 19.71 12.98 1.23
CA GLN A 324 21.17 13.18 1.25
C GLN A 324 21.91 12.00 1.92
N ALA A 325 22.96 12.30 2.68
CA ALA A 325 23.69 11.34 3.51
C ALA A 325 23.10 11.24 4.93
N GLU A 326 21.80 10.96 5.03
CA GLU A 326 21.08 10.86 6.31
C GLU A 326 21.84 9.98 7.32
N GLY A 327 22.05 10.51 8.53
CA GLY A 327 22.82 9.85 9.58
C GLY A 327 24.33 9.74 9.32
N ASP A 328 24.83 10.31 8.21
CA ASP A 328 26.11 9.98 7.55
C ASP A 328 26.19 8.52 7.03
N ASP A 329 25.12 7.73 7.12
CA ASP A 329 25.16 6.28 6.84
C ASP A 329 24.90 5.95 5.37
N ILE A 330 24.09 6.78 4.70
CA ILE A 330 23.59 6.51 3.36
C ILE A 330 24.44 7.26 2.34
N THR A 331 25.25 6.55 1.55
CA THR A 331 26.15 7.20 0.58
C THR A 331 25.40 8.06 -0.45
N VAL A 332 25.98 9.23 -0.77
CA VAL A 332 25.54 10.10 -1.90
C VAL A 332 26.58 10.15 -3.02
N ALA A 333 27.68 9.41 -2.88
CA ALA A 333 28.80 9.43 -3.82
C ALA A 333 28.69 8.35 -4.91
N ASN A 334 27.68 7.48 -4.82
CA ASN A 334 27.49 6.36 -5.74
C ASN A 334 26.01 6.09 -6.00
N ASP A 335 25.77 5.27 -7.03
CA ASP A 335 24.46 4.77 -7.41
C ASP A 335 24.03 3.62 -6.50
N PHE A 336 22.72 3.34 -6.45
CA PHE A 336 22.19 2.08 -5.97
C PHE A 336 21.28 1.45 -7.02
N ARG A 337 21.11 0.13 -6.95
CA ARG A 337 20.34 -0.66 -7.94
C ARG A 337 19.33 -1.59 -7.31
N ARG A 338 19.30 -1.67 -5.98
CA ARG A 338 18.40 -2.56 -5.25
C ARG A 338 17.73 -1.83 -4.11
N VAL A 339 16.47 -2.15 -3.91
CA VAL A 339 15.70 -1.83 -2.71
C VAL A 339 15.22 -3.14 -2.11
N GLY A 340 15.24 -3.26 -0.79
CA GLY A 340 14.67 -4.41 -0.10
C GLY A 340 14.10 -4.06 1.26
N LEU A 341 13.39 -5.01 1.84
CA LEU A 341 12.84 -4.93 3.20
C LEU A 341 13.42 -6.06 4.04
N VAL A 342 14.03 -5.69 5.16
CA VAL A 342 14.53 -6.64 6.16
C VAL A 342 13.81 -6.47 7.49
N VAL A 343 13.45 -7.59 8.09
CA VAL A 343 12.73 -7.67 9.37
C VAL A 343 13.69 -8.12 10.46
N ASP A 344 13.65 -7.44 11.60
CA ASP A 344 14.42 -7.74 12.81
C ASP A 344 15.93 -8.02 12.59
N PRO A 345 16.66 -7.21 11.80
CA PRO A 345 18.11 -7.35 11.72
C PRO A 345 18.75 -7.04 13.08
N TYR A 346 19.87 -7.70 13.41
CA TYR A 346 20.58 -7.45 14.66
C TYR A 346 21.64 -6.37 14.52
N ASP A 347 22.01 -5.71 15.63
CA ASP A 347 23.23 -4.91 15.72
C ASP A 347 24.46 -5.80 15.49
N PHE A 348 25.44 -5.27 14.76
CA PHE A 348 26.66 -6.01 14.43
C PHE A 348 27.32 -6.63 15.68
N GLY A 349 27.65 -7.92 15.60
CA GLY A 349 28.30 -8.66 16.67
C GLY A 349 27.41 -8.98 17.87
N THR A 350 26.09 -8.77 17.76
CA THR A 350 25.12 -9.05 18.84
C THR A 350 23.95 -9.91 18.35
N THR A 351 23.00 -10.18 19.25
CA THR A 351 21.68 -10.75 18.94
C THR A 351 20.55 -9.78 19.32
N THR A 352 20.86 -8.49 19.41
CA THR A 352 19.91 -7.44 19.76
C THR A 352 19.39 -6.84 18.47
N VAL A 353 18.06 -6.77 18.30
CA VAL A 353 17.43 -6.16 17.12
C VAL A 353 17.81 -4.69 17.03
N ALA A 354 18.27 -4.27 15.86
CA ALA A 354 18.65 -2.89 15.57
C ALA A 354 17.44 -1.96 15.69
N THR A 355 17.65 -0.75 16.23
CA THR A 355 16.57 0.23 16.44
C THR A 355 16.90 1.65 16.02
N GLU A 356 18.12 1.91 15.55
CA GLU A 356 18.54 3.26 15.13
C GLU A 356 17.90 3.63 13.79
N SER A 357 17.66 4.92 13.54
CA SER A 357 16.91 5.37 12.36
C SER A 357 17.57 5.00 11.03
N THR A 358 18.90 4.96 11.00
CA THR A 358 19.71 4.61 9.84
C THR A 358 20.79 3.64 10.25
N ARG A 359 21.28 2.85 9.28
CA ARG A 359 22.38 1.91 9.45
C ARG A 359 23.26 1.87 8.22
N ARG A 360 24.56 2.03 8.40
CA ARG A 360 25.56 1.80 7.35
C ARG A 360 25.83 0.31 7.20
N GLN A 361 25.87 -0.17 5.95
CA GLN A 361 26.16 -1.57 5.60
C GLN A 361 27.42 -1.73 4.75
N THR A 362 28.18 -0.66 4.58
CA THR A 362 29.54 -0.73 4.05
C THR A 362 30.55 -0.94 5.18
N LYS A 363 31.64 -1.63 4.87
CA LYS A 363 32.84 -1.63 5.69
C LYS A 363 33.65 -0.37 5.42
N ALA A 364 34.50 0.03 6.36
CA ALA A 364 35.35 1.19 6.16
C ALA A 364 36.80 0.96 6.61
N LEU A 365 37.73 1.62 5.92
CA LEU A 365 39.14 1.70 6.28
C LEU A 365 39.50 3.16 6.57
N HIS A 366 40.08 3.43 7.74
CA HIS A 366 40.75 4.71 7.99
C HIS A 366 42.19 4.59 7.54
N LEU A 367 42.57 5.36 6.52
CA LEU A 367 43.84 5.22 5.82
C LEU A 367 44.85 6.28 6.25
N THR A 368 46.09 5.85 6.37
CA THR A 368 47.29 6.69 6.40
C THR A 368 48.10 6.51 5.10
N SER A 369 49.03 7.43 4.85
CA SER A 369 49.94 7.36 3.68
C SER A 369 49.21 7.24 2.34
N VAL A 370 48.08 7.92 2.20
CA VAL A 370 47.24 7.87 0.99
C VAL A 370 47.94 8.57 -0.19
N SER A 371 47.91 7.93 -1.36
CA SER A 371 48.36 8.50 -2.63
C SER A 371 47.29 8.33 -3.71
N GLY A 372 46.93 9.40 -4.40
CA GLY A 372 45.85 9.37 -5.40
C GLY A 372 44.47 9.46 -4.75
N SER A 373 43.43 9.20 -5.54
CA SER A 373 42.04 9.13 -5.09
C SER A 373 41.44 7.83 -5.59
N PHE A 374 40.74 7.10 -4.74
CA PHE A 374 40.01 5.92 -5.16
C PHE A 374 38.77 6.31 -5.97
N ASP A 375 38.47 5.53 -7.01
CA ASP A 375 37.31 5.69 -7.87
C ASP A 375 36.14 4.82 -7.38
N GLY A 376 34.90 5.31 -7.47
CA GLY A 376 33.72 4.50 -7.20
C GLY A 376 33.65 3.24 -8.07
N ASP A 377 33.15 2.14 -7.50
CA ASP A 377 32.99 0.81 -8.12
C ASP A 377 34.31 0.12 -8.55
N GLU A 378 35.46 0.72 -8.26
CA GLU A 378 36.74 0.10 -8.59
C GLU A 378 37.04 -1.09 -7.69
N LYS A 379 37.84 -2.04 -8.21
CA LYS A 379 38.37 -3.13 -7.40
C LYS A 379 39.50 -2.60 -6.52
N ILE A 380 39.43 -2.89 -5.23
CA ILE A 380 40.55 -2.72 -4.30
C ILE A 380 41.11 -4.08 -3.88
N SER A 381 42.41 -4.13 -3.59
CA SER A 381 43.06 -5.36 -3.15
C SER A 381 44.20 -5.12 -2.16
N GLN A 382 44.44 -6.11 -1.29
CA GLN A 382 45.65 -6.22 -0.48
C GLN A 382 46.49 -7.40 -0.99
N ALA A 383 47.63 -7.13 -1.62
CA ALA A 383 48.49 -8.17 -2.18
C ALA A 383 49.01 -9.17 -1.12
N SER A 384 49.26 -8.69 0.10
CA SER A 384 49.80 -9.51 1.20
C SER A 384 48.82 -10.55 1.74
N THR A 385 47.52 -10.21 1.78
CA THR A 385 46.45 -11.05 2.36
C THR A 385 45.63 -11.77 1.30
N GLY A 386 45.56 -11.21 0.09
CA GLY A 386 44.64 -11.64 -0.96
C GLY A 386 43.22 -11.10 -0.79
N ALA A 387 42.98 -10.16 0.15
CA ALA A 387 41.69 -9.51 0.31
C ALA A 387 41.33 -8.69 -0.93
N ILE A 388 40.05 -8.77 -1.33
CA ILE A 388 39.48 -8.06 -2.48
C ILE A 388 38.17 -7.42 -2.03
N GLY A 389 37.84 -6.24 -2.57
CA GLY A 389 36.58 -5.56 -2.35
C GLY A 389 36.26 -4.57 -3.46
N LYS A 390 35.11 -3.91 -3.35
CA LYS A 390 34.66 -2.85 -4.25
C LYS A 390 34.48 -1.54 -3.51
N VAL A 391 35.01 -0.47 -4.08
CA VAL A 391 34.87 0.88 -3.52
C VAL A 391 33.43 1.33 -3.67
N VAL A 392 32.83 1.75 -2.56
CA VAL A 392 31.55 2.47 -2.57
C VAL A 392 31.83 3.97 -2.63
N GLU A 393 32.68 4.46 -1.73
CA GLU A 393 32.98 5.88 -1.58
C GLU A 393 34.37 6.08 -0.96
N PHE A 394 35.05 7.17 -1.32
CA PHE A 394 36.28 7.61 -0.67
C PHE A 394 36.17 9.05 -0.19
N ASP A 395 36.21 9.22 1.13
CA ASP A 395 36.30 10.53 1.77
C ASP A 395 37.77 10.95 1.86
N SER A 396 38.20 11.78 0.92
CA SER A 396 39.56 12.32 0.87
C SER A 396 39.89 13.33 1.98
N SER A 397 38.89 13.87 2.68
CA SER A 397 39.12 14.82 3.79
C SER A 397 39.43 14.08 5.09
N LEU A 398 38.73 12.98 5.34
CA LEU A 398 38.94 12.12 6.52
C LEU A 398 39.82 10.89 6.24
N ASN A 399 40.24 10.70 4.98
CA ASN A 399 40.96 9.51 4.51
C ASN A 399 40.21 8.19 4.83
N ILE A 400 38.89 8.20 4.69
CA ILE A 400 38.06 7.01 4.93
C ILE A 400 37.66 6.39 3.59
N LEU A 401 37.96 5.10 3.41
CA LEU A 401 37.56 4.33 2.26
C LEU A 401 36.43 3.36 2.64
N TYR A 402 35.25 3.58 2.07
CA TYR A 402 34.08 2.71 2.23
C TYR A 402 34.03 1.67 1.12
N TYR A 403 33.77 0.41 1.48
CA TYR A 403 33.79 -0.71 0.55
C TYR A 403 32.82 -1.82 0.91
N THR A 404 32.49 -2.65 -0.08
CA THR A 404 31.77 -3.92 0.08
C THR A 404 32.66 -5.09 -0.31
N GLN A 405 32.30 -6.29 0.16
CA GLN A 405 32.93 -7.55 -0.27
C GLN A 405 31.84 -8.54 -0.66
N GLU A 406 31.58 -8.64 -1.96
CA GLU A 406 30.60 -9.60 -2.47
C GLU A 406 31.19 -11.01 -2.63
N ARG A 407 30.38 -12.06 -2.50
CA ARG A 407 30.77 -13.46 -2.79
C ARG A 407 30.95 -13.77 -4.29
N PHE A 408 31.53 -12.82 -5.05
CA PHE A 408 31.91 -12.97 -6.46
C PHE A 408 33.40 -12.69 -6.67
N GLY A 409 33.98 -13.30 -7.70
CA GLY A 409 35.39 -13.09 -8.07
C GLY A 409 35.62 -11.65 -8.52
N ASP A 410 36.65 -10.98 -7.99
CA ASP A 410 36.96 -9.56 -8.18
C ASP A 410 36.01 -8.56 -7.48
N TYR A 411 34.98 -9.03 -6.74
CA TYR A 411 34.08 -8.17 -5.95
C TYR A 411 34.23 -8.33 -4.44
N GLY A 412 34.74 -9.49 -3.99
CA GLY A 412 35.02 -9.78 -2.58
C GLY A 412 35.79 -11.09 -2.38
N THR A 413 35.84 -11.94 -3.41
CA THR A 413 36.62 -13.18 -3.40
C THR A 413 37.76 -13.17 -4.42
N ALA A 414 38.82 -13.90 -4.11
CA ALA A 414 39.94 -14.11 -5.01
C ALA A 414 39.52 -14.91 -6.24
N THR A 415 39.61 -14.32 -7.44
CA THR A 415 39.14 -14.93 -8.70
C THR A 415 39.73 -16.32 -8.98
N ALA A 416 40.97 -16.57 -8.55
CA ALA A 416 41.65 -17.84 -8.78
C ALA A 416 41.20 -18.98 -7.85
N THR A 417 40.74 -18.68 -6.64
CA THR A 417 40.46 -19.69 -5.59
C THR A 417 39.05 -19.65 -5.04
N GLY A 418 38.30 -18.57 -5.30
CA GLY A 418 37.02 -18.29 -4.65
C GLY A 418 37.13 -17.96 -3.16
N ALA A 419 38.35 -17.76 -2.63
CA ALA A 419 38.55 -17.48 -1.21
C ALA A 419 38.01 -16.09 -0.85
N PHE A 420 37.13 -16.05 0.14
CA PHE A 420 36.69 -14.81 0.79
C PHE A 420 37.66 -14.46 1.91
N VAL A 421 38.37 -13.34 1.79
CA VAL A 421 39.38 -12.90 2.76
C VAL A 421 39.08 -11.46 3.17
N ALA A 422 38.87 -11.24 4.46
CA ALA A 422 38.69 -9.90 5.01
C ALA A 422 39.98 -9.09 4.90
N PHE A 423 39.85 -7.79 4.61
CA PHE A 423 40.97 -6.86 4.76
C PHE A 423 41.44 -6.84 6.21
N SER A 424 42.75 -6.89 6.42
CA SER A 424 43.31 -6.95 7.77
C SER A 424 44.75 -6.47 7.84
N GLY A 425 45.14 -5.99 9.02
CA GLY A 425 46.47 -5.50 9.34
C GLY A 425 46.90 -4.26 8.54
N ALA A 426 48.07 -3.72 8.86
CA ALA A 426 48.66 -2.60 8.11
C ALA A 426 49.26 -3.07 6.77
N ASN A 427 48.42 -3.53 5.84
CA ASN A 427 48.80 -3.93 4.49
C ASN A 427 48.26 -2.92 3.46
N VAL A 428 49.10 -2.53 2.49
CA VAL A 428 48.74 -1.57 1.45
C VAL A 428 47.52 -2.06 0.67
N VAL A 429 46.52 -1.19 0.57
CA VAL A 429 45.32 -1.33 -0.24
C VAL A 429 45.56 -0.57 -1.54
N THR A 430 45.34 -1.23 -2.67
CA THR A 430 45.57 -0.65 -4.01
C THR A 430 44.29 -0.68 -4.84
N GLY A 431 43.91 0.47 -5.41
CA GLY A 431 42.86 0.61 -6.41
C GLY A 431 43.33 0.12 -7.79
N ALA A 432 42.52 -0.71 -8.44
CA ALA A 432 42.89 -1.33 -9.70
C ALA A 432 42.81 -0.36 -10.90
N THR A 433 41.91 0.62 -10.85
CA THR A 433 41.68 1.57 -11.95
C THR A 433 42.43 2.87 -11.68
N SER A 434 42.27 3.42 -10.48
CA SER A 434 42.87 4.70 -10.07
C SER A 434 44.38 4.60 -9.83
N ALA A 435 44.88 3.38 -9.57
CA ALA A 435 46.20 3.12 -8.99
C ALA A 435 46.43 3.84 -7.65
N ALA A 436 45.36 4.31 -6.99
CA ALA A 436 45.44 4.89 -5.66
C ALA A 436 45.93 3.85 -4.66
N THR A 437 46.67 4.31 -3.67
CA THR A 437 47.13 3.45 -2.57
C THR A 437 46.85 4.09 -1.23
N GLY A 438 46.60 3.26 -0.23
CA GLY A 438 46.49 3.70 1.15
C GLY A 438 46.87 2.56 2.09
N LEU A 439 47.33 2.91 3.28
CA LEU A 439 47.68 1.95 4.32
C LEU A 439 46.67 2.08 5.47
N PRO A 440 45.94 1.03 5.87
CA PRO A 440 45.10 1.09 7.07
C PRO A 440 45.90 1.55 8.28
N ASP A 441 45.40 2.58 8.98
CA ASP A 441 46.07 3.14 10.15
C ASP A 441 45.80 2.25 11.36
N ALA A 442 46.73 1.34 11.66
CA ALA A 442 46.66 0.46 12.82
C ALA A 442 46.65 1.19 14.17
N THR A 443 46.84 2.51 14.21
CA THR A 443 46.70 3.31 15.43
C THR A 443 45.34 3.99 15.56
N SER A 444 44.49 3.89 14.53
CA SER A 444 43.12 4.40 14.54
C SER A 444 42.19 3.44 15.28
N ASP A 445 42.17 3.56 16.61
CA ASP A 445 41.31 2.81 17.54
C ASP A 445 40.36 3.76 18.29
N SER A 446 39.61 4.57 17.55
CA SER A 446 38.80 5.67 18.09
C SER A 446 37.68 6.08 17.14
N ALA A 447 36.70 6.80 17.68
CA ALA A 447 35.63 7.43 16.90
C ALA A 447 36.16 8.59 16.06
N VAL A 448 35.80 8.61 14.77
CA VAL A 448 36.03 9.71 13.84
C VAL A 448 34.70 10.39 13.55
N THR A 449 34.62 11.70 13.80
CA THR A 449 33.43 12.50 13.49
C THR A 449 33.35 12.76 11.99
N LEU A 450 32.19 12.47 11.42
CA LEU A 450 31.86 12.62 10.01
C LEU A 450 31.28 14.02 9.73
N ALA A 451 31.09 14.35 8.45
CA ALA A 451 30.69 15.68 8.01
C ALA A 451 29.31 16.12 8.57
N GLY A 452 28.34 15.20 8.68
CA GLY A 452 27.02 15.43 9.27
C GLY A 452 27.01 15.43 10.79
N GLY A 453 28.13 15.10 11.44
CA GLY A 453 28.29 15.11 12.90
C GLY A 453 28.08 13.76 13.58
N SER A 454 27.69 12.71 12.84
CA SER A 454 27.73 11.33 13.34
C SER A 454 29.18 10.86 13.50
N SER A 455 29.39 9.69 14.08
CA SER A 455 30.73 9.14 14.25
C SER A 455 30.80 7.68 13.84
N ILE A 456 31.87 7.32 13.15
CA ILE A 456 32.25 5.93 12.90
C ILE A 456 33.38 5.54 13.85
N THR A 457 33.31 4.36 14.44
CA THR A 457 34.38 3.86 15.32
C THR A 457 35.25 2.86 14.57
N PHE A 458 36.55 3.12 14.54
CA PHE A 458 37.53 2.20 13.98
C PHE A 458 38.23 1.41 15.07
N ALA A 459 38.59 0.16 14.76
CA ALA A 459 39.51 -0.67 15.50
C ALA A 459 40.65 -1.09 14.56
N ASP A 460 41.90 -0.76 14.91
CA ASP A 460 43.09 -0.95 14.06
C ASP A 460 42.95 -0.38 12.63
N GLY A 461 42.17 0.70 12.47
CA GLY A 461 41.89 1.32 11.17
C GLY A 461 40.76 0.66 10.36
N TYR A 462 40.01 -0.26 10.97
CA TYR A 462 38.88 -0.96 10.34
C TYR A 462 37.57 -0.68 11.05
N ALA A 463 36.49 -0.54 10.29
CA ALA A 463 35.13 -0.54 10.80
C ALA A 463 34.29 -1.55 10.03
N ASN A 464 33.45 -2.29 10.76
CA ASN A 464 32.48 -3.21 10.18
C ASN A 464 31.18 -2.46 9.83
N GLU A 465 30.28 -3.19 9.17
CA GLU A 465 28.88 -2.81 9.02
C GLU A 465 28.20 -2.62 10.39
N GLU A 466 27.09 -1.91 10.44
CA GLU A 466 26.39 -1.60 11.70
C GLU A 466 25.27 -2.59 12.04
N MET A 467 24.83 -3.38 11.06
CA MET A 467 23.93 -4.52 11.29
C MET A 467 24.71 -5.80 11.05
N GLN A 468 24.33 -6.84 11.77
CA GLN A 468 24.92 -8.16 11.63
C GLN A 468 24.55 -8.74 10.25
N PRO A 469 25.52 -9.01 9.36
CA PRO A 469 25.23 -9.67 8.09
C PRO A 469 24.54 -11.01 8.32
N ASP A 470 23.63 -11.36 7.41
CA ASP A 470 22.86 -12.60 7.43
C ASP A 470 21.97 -12.77 8.69
N SER A 471 21.57 -11.66 9.33
CA SER A 471 20.58 -11.64 10.42
C SER A 471 19.20 -11.18 9.94
N GLY A 472 18.17 -11.32 10.77
CA GLY A 472 16.80 -10.96 10.38
C GLY A 472 16.25 -11.81 9.24
N GLU A 473 15.20 -11.32 8.58
CA GLU A 473 14.55 -11.95 7.43
C GLU A 473 14.34 -10.93 6.31
N ILE A 474 14.88 -11.20 5.11
CA ILE A 474 14.61 -10.38 3.93
C ILE A 474 13.27 -10.82 3.32
N ILE A 475 12.26 -9.95 3.39
CA ILE A 475 10.88 -10.27 2.94
C ILE A 475 10.48 -9.60 1.63
N TYR A 476 11.31 -8.69 1.11
CA TYR A 476 11.08 -8.02 -0.16
C TYR A 476 12.40 -7.66 -0.84
N ILE A 477 12.47 -7.86 -2.16
CA ILE A 477 13.58 -7.42 -3.01
C ILE A 477 13.04 -6.90 -4.32
N GLU A 478 13.53 -5.74 -4.73
CA GLU A 478 13.33 -5.16 -6.04
C GLU A 478 14.67 -4.76 -6.66
N ASN A 479 14.97 -5.32 -7.83
CA ASN A 479 16.10 -4.90 -8.65
C ASN A 479 15.65 -3.81 -9.63
N ARG A 480 16.31 -2.66 -9.59
CA ARG A 480 15.99 -1.47 -10.40
C ARG A 480 17.16 -1.13 -11.33
N LYS A 481 16.90 -0.23 -12.28
CA LYS A 481 17.97 0.47 -13.01
C LYS A 481 18.77 1.33 -12.03
N PRO A 482 20.03 1.70 -12.33
CA PRO A 482 20.83 2.54 -11.44
C PRO A 482 20.13 3.85 -11.12
N ILE A 483 20.08 4.17 -9.83
CA ILE A 483 19.60 5.45 -9.31
C ILE A 483 20.83 6.15 -8.72
N SER A 484 21.27 7.20 -9.40
CA SER A 484 22.34 8.07 -8.90
C SER A 484 21.83 8.94 -7.77
N ARG A 485 22.65 9.05 -6.73
CA ARG A 485 22.41 9.92 -5.58
C ARG A 485 23.32 11.14 -5.64
N SER A 486 22.91 12.20 -4.98
CA SER A 486 23.72 13.39 -4.75
C SER A 486 23.23 14.13 -3.50
N SER A 487 24.05 15.05 -2.99
CA SER A 487 23.74 15.82 -1.78
C SER A 487 22.50 16.72 -1.89
N ASP A 488 22.02 16.99 -3.10
CA ASP A 488 20.87 17.87 -3.34
C ASP A 488 19.61 17.06 -3.71
N GLN A 489 19.67 15.74 -3.63
CA GLN A 489 18.58 14.83 -3.98
C GLN A 489 17.92 14.23 -2.75
N THR A 490 16.63 13.93 -2.90
CA THR A 490 15.85 13.13 -1.96
C THR A 490 15.10 12.10 -2.77
N GLU A 491 15.29 10.83 -2.42
CA GLU A 491 14.58 9.72 -3.03
C GLU A 491 13.37 9.37 -2.18
N ASP A 492 12.17 9.33 -2.78
CA ASP A 492 10.93 8.90 -2.13
C ASP A 492 10.57 7.50 -2.63
N ILE A 493 10.57 6.52 -1.72
CA ILE A 493 10.37 5.11 -2.04
C ILE A 493 9.09 4.63 -1.37
N LYS A 494 8.10 4.28 -2.21
CA LYS A 494 6.83 3.69 -1.79
C LYS A 494 6.80 2.23 -2.20
N LEU A 495 6.62 1.34 -1.23
CA LEU A 495 6.45 -0.11 -1.42
C LEU A 495 5.00 -0.46 -1.08
N ILE A 496 4.35 -1.33 -1.86
CA ILE A 496 2.93 -1.72 -1.72
C ILE A 496 2.81 -3.23 -1.51
#